data_AF-A0A7Y3MKT0-F1
#
_entry.id   AF-A0A7Y3MKT0-F1
#
_cell.length_a   1.000
_cell.length_b   1.000
_cell.length_c   1.000
_cell.angle_alpha   90.00
_cell.angle_beta   90.00
_cell.angle_gamma   90.00
#
_symmetry.space_group_name_H-M   'P 1'
#
loop_
_entity.id
_entity.type
_entity.pdbx_description
1 polymer ?
#
loop_
_entity_poly.entity_id
_entity_poly.type
_entity_poly.pdbx_seq_one_letter_code
_entity_poly.pdbx_strand_id
1 'polypeptide(L)' 'MKINKHNYEAFFIDFFDKNLNEEDTAMLFSFLDENPDLKAEFDAFEMLTLEPETSLTYNNKADLKKQF' A
#
# COMPACT_ATOMS: atom_id res chain seq x y z
N MET A 1 11.17 7.18 -17.14
CA MET A 1 10.03 8.13 -17.22
C MET A 1 10.13 9.07 -16.03
N LYS A 2 9.46 10.22 -16.00
CA LYS A 2 9.46 11.09 -14.80
C LYS A 2 8.10 11.06 -14.14
N ILE A 3 8.07 10.87 -12.82
CA ILE A 3 6.86 11.07 -12.02
C ILE A 3 6.53 12.57 -11.97
N ASN A 4 5.25 12.90 -12.04
CA ASN A 4 4.71 14.25 -12.05
C ASN A 4 3.32 14.28 -11.40
N LYS A 5 2.85 15.47 -11.05
CA LYS A 5 1.55 15.69 -10.39
C LYS A 5 0.29 15.18 -11.12
N HIS A 6 0.42 14.60 -12.31
CA HIS A 6 -0.70 13.97 -13.02
C HIS A 6 -0.58 12.44 -13.11
N ASN A 7 0.62 11.89 -12.90
CA ASN A 7 0.82 10.44 -12.94
C ASN A 7 1.11 9.85 -11.55
N TYR A 8 1.54 10.66 -10.57
CA TYR A 8 1.95 10.17 -9.25
C TYR A 8 0.86 9.34 -8.56
N GLU A 9 -0.43 9.65 -8.76
CA GLU A 9 -1.55 8.84 -8.27
C GLU A 9 -1.51 7.40 -8.80
N ALA A 10 -1.17 7.21 -10.07
CA ALA A 10 -0.99 5.87 -10.64
C ALA A 10 0.20 5.15 -10.00
N PHE A 11 1.33 5.86 -9.80
CA PHE A 11 2.49 5.31 -9.10
C PHE A 11 2.18 4.93 -7.65
N PHE A 12 1.34 5.70 -6.95
CA PHE A 12 0.87 5.37 -5.60
C PHE A 12 0.09 4.05 -5.63
N ILE A 13 -0.89 3.93 -6.52
CA ILE A 13 -1.69 2.71 -6.67
C ILE A 13 -0.81 1.51 -7.00
N ASP A 14 0.08 1.61 -7.99
CA ASP A 14 1.02 0.55 -8.36
C ASP A 14 1.98 0.20 -7.21
N PHE A 15 2.40 1.18 -6.39
CA PHE A 15 3.22 0.93 -5.20
C PHE A 15 2.46 0.12 -4.15
N PHE A 16 1.22 0.51 -3.83
CA PHE A 16 0.35 -0.21 -2.89
C PHE A 16 -0.02 -1.62 -3.40
N ASP A 17 -0.20 -1.77 -4.71
CA ASP A 17 -0.47 -3.05 -5.37
C ASP A 17 0.80 -3.92 -5.52
N LYS A 18 1.98 -3.41 -5.12
CA LYS A 18 3.31 -4.03 -5.31
C LYS A 18 3.63 -4.34 -6.78
N ASN A 19 3.05 -3.58 -7.70
CA ASN A 19 3.30 -3.65 -9.14
C ASN A 19 4.35 -2.63 -9.60
N LEU A 20 4.83 -1.76 -8.70
CA LEU A 20 5.83 -0.76 -9.03
C LEU A 20 7.26 -1.35 -9.06
N ASN A 21 8.03 -1.01 -10.10
CA ASN A 21 9.43 -1.39 -10.21
C ASN A 21 10.31 -0.60 -9.22
N GLU A 22 11.51 -1.11 -8.93
CA GLU A 22 12.46 -0.45 -8.01
C GLU A 22 12.87 0.95 -8.49
N GLU A 23 13.06 1.14 -9.80
CA GLU A 23 13.41 2.45 -10.38
C GLU A 23 12.28 3.48 -10.21
N ASP A 24 11.03 3.06 -10.46
CA ASP A 24 9.85 3.90 -10.32
C ASP A 24 9.55 4.22 -8.86
N THR A 25 9.81 3.26 -7.97
CA THR A 25 9.73 3.44 -6.51
C THR A 25 10.71 4.51 -6.03
N ALA A 26 11.97 4.45 -6.48
CA ALA A 26 12.98 5.45 -6.12
C ALA A 26 12.61 6.87 -6.60
N MET A 27 12.00 6.97 -7.80
CA MET A 27 11.49 8.24 -8.31
C MET A 27 10.30 8.75 -7.52
N LEU A 28 9.37 7.87 -7.14
CA LEU A 28 8.25 8.18 -6.29
C LEU A 28 8.72 8.76 -4.95
N PHE A 29 9.64 8.08 -4.25
CA PHE A 29 10.19 8.57 -2.99
C PHE A 29 10.91 9.91 -3.12
N SER A 30 11.69 10.10 -4.19
CA SER A 30 12.33 11.41 -4.45
C SER A 30 11.30 12.51 -4.65
N PHE A 31 10.20 12.21 -5.34
CA PHE A 31 9.13 13.17 -5.59
C PHE A 31 8.35 13.52 -4.33
N LEU A 32 8.13 12.55 -3.44
CA LEU A 32 7.53 12.75 -2.11
C LEU A 32 8.44 13.61 -1.21
N ASP A 33 9.76 13.45 -1.31
CA ASP A 33 10.71 14.27 -0.54
C ASP A 33 10.68 15.73 -0.98
N GLU A 34 10.56 15.98 -2.29
CA GLU A 34 10.39 17.34 -2.84
C GLU A 34 8.99 17.93 -2.60
N ASN A 35 7.97 17.11 -2.30
CA ASN A 35 6.58 17.53 -2.14
C ASN A 35 5.98 16.98 -0.83
N PRO A 36 6.21 17.63 0.33
CA PRO A 36 5.70 17.17 1.62
C PRO A 36 4.17 17.06 1.68
N ASP A 37 3.42 17.88 0.92
CA ASP A 37 1.96 17.74 0.78
C ASP A 37 1.57 16.35 0.25
N LEU A 38 2.26 15.87 -0.78
CA LEU A 38 2.00 14.56 -1.36
C LEU A 38 2.46 13.43 -0.44
N LYS A 39 3.52 13.66 0.33
CA LYS A 39 3.98 12.71 1.35
C LYS A 39 2.94 12.51 2.44
N ALA A 40 2.27 13.58 2.88
CA ALA A 40 1.17 13.46 3.84
C ALA A 40 -0.04 12.70 3.25
N GLU A 41 -0.37 12.93 1.98
CA GLU A 41 -1.41 12.15 1.28
C GLU A 41 -1.03 10.68 1.14
N PHE A 42 0.23 10.39 0.80
CA PHE A 42 0.76 9.03 0.68
C PHE A 42 0.70 8.27 2.01
N ASP A 43 1.16 8.90 3.09
CA ASP A 43 1.15 8.33 4.45
C ASP A 43 -0.30 8.09 4.94
N ALA A 44 -1.21 9.02 4.63
CA ALA A 44 -2.64 8.84 4.90
C ALA A 44 -3.26 7.68 4.10
N PHE A 45 -2.81 7.47 2.86
CA PHE A 45 -3.20 6.33 2.03
C PHE A 45 -2.64 5.00 2.56
N GLU A 46 -1.40 5.01 3.05
CA GLU A 46 -0.76 3.86 3.71
C GLU A 46 -1.48 3.49 5.00
N MET A 47 -1.87 4.48 5.80
CA MET A 47 -2.67 4.26 7.02
C MET A 47 -4.07 3.69 6.72
N LEU A 48 -4.63 3.98 5.54
CA LEU A 48 -5.89 3.40 5.05
C LEU A 48 -5.74 1.95 4.56
N THR A 49 -4.55 1.59 4.10
CA THR A 49 -4.20 0.19 3.83
C THR A 49 -3.91 -0.49 5.16
N LEU A 50 -5.00 -0.73 5.90
CA LEU A 50 -5.07 -1.57 7.08
C LEU A 50 -4.08 -2.72 6.93
N GLU A 51 -3.03 -2.68 7.73
CA GLU A 51 -2.17 -3.83 7.96
C GLU A 51 -3.11 -5.02 8.10
N PRO A 52 -3.03 -6.05 7.22
CA PRO A 52 -3.86 -7.21 7.42
C PRO A 52 -3.52 -7.70 8.82
N GLU A 53 -4.50 -7.64 9.73
CA GLU A 53 -4.40 -8.18 11.07
C GLU A 53 -4.13 -9.70 10.91
N THR A 54 -2.85 -10.02 10.70
CA THR A 54 -2.32 -11.38 10.63
C THR A 54 -2.34 -12.04 12.01
N SER A 55 -2.77 -11.28 13.03
CA SER A 55 -3.14 -11.71 14.38
C SER A 55 -4.41 -12.57 14.44
N LEU A 56 -5.27 -12.59 13.41
CA LEU A 56 -6.43 -13.49 13.39
C LEU A 56 -6.06 -14.89 12.87
N THR A 57 -5.09 -15.54 13.51
CA THR A 57 -4.98 -17.00 13.43
C THR A 57 -6.14 -17.61 14.20
N TYR A 58 -7.26 -17.84 13.50
CA TYR A 58 -8.40 -18.58 14.03
C TYR A 58 -7.99 -20.04 14.27
N ASN A 59 -7.45 -20.33 15.45
CA ASN A 59 -6.95 -21.65 15.86
C ASN A 59 -8.05 -22.71 16.02
N ASN A 60 -9.33 -22.33 15.99
CA ASN A 60 -10.47 -23.24 16.21
C ASN A 60 -11.19 -23.66 14.92
N LYS A 61 -10.44 -24.19 13.93
CA LYS A 61 -11.05 -24.93 12.80
C LYS A 61 -11.83 -26.19 13.22
N ALA A 62 -11.65 -26.65 14.45
CA ALA A 62 -12.29 -27.87 14.98
C ALA A 62 -13.80 -27.72 15.24
N ASP A 63 -14.30 -26.50 15.45
CA ASP A 63 -15.72 -26.26 15.84
C ASP A 63 -16.67 -26.10 14.63
N LEU A 64 -16.14 -25.86 13.42
CA LEU A 64 -16.97 -25.74 12.21
C LEU A 64 -17.54 -27.07 11.69
N LYS A 65 -17.21 -28.21 12.31
CA LYS A 65 -17.84 -29.49 11.95
C LYS A 65 -19.20 -29.62 12.62
N LYS A 66 -20.24 -29.14 11.94
CA LYS A 66 -21.62 -29.55 12.25
C LYS A 66 -21.77 -31.02 11.88
N GLN A 67 -21.78 -31.89 12.89
CA GLN A 67 -22.08 -33.30 12.74
C GLN A 67 -23.56 -33.46 12.34
N PHE A 68 -23.80 -33.97 11.13
CA PHE A 68 -25.05 -34.58 10.72
C PHE A 68 -24.75 -35.98 10.21
#